data_AF-A0AA88QBY4-F1
#
_entry.id   AF-A0AA88QBY4-F1
#
_cell.length_a   1.000
_cell.length_b   1.000
_cell.length_c   1.000
_cell.angle_alpha   90.00
_cell.angle_beta   90.00
_cell.angle_gamma   90.00
#
_symmetry.space_group_name_H-M   'P 1'
#
loop_
_entity.id
_entity.type
_entity.pdbx_description
1 polymer ?
#
loop_
_entity_poly.entity_id
_entity_poly.type
_entity_poly.pdbx_seq_one_letter_code
_entity_poly.pdbx_strand_id
1 'polypeptide(L)'
;MASRPKAKPKDGDGGEEEDLAQAKLRVGLYVMWLLLVGLVVRGNGQAKEDLVARLPGQPEVGFKQWARYVDVDVKAGMNLFYYFVESEKNSDHKPISLWLNGGWFFLA
;
A
#
# COMPACT_ATOMS: atom_id res chain seq x y z
N MET A 1 34.86 -18.88 65.56
CA MET A 1 34.63 -20.19 64.91
C MET A 1 33.39 -20.03 64.04
N ALA A 2 33.55 -19.64 62.78
CA ALA A 2 32.43 -19.49 61.85
C ALA A 2 32.82 -20.16 60.53
N SER A 3 32.27 -21.36 60.32
CA SER A 3 32.49 -22.18 59.15
C SER A 3 31.92 -21.46 57.92
N ARG A 4 32.76 -21.16 56.93
CA ARG A 4 32.29 -20.59 55.65
C ARG A 4 31.36 -21.59 54.96
N PRO A 5 30.22 -21.15 54.39
CA PRO A 5 29.34 -22.04 53.64
C PRO A 5 30.01 -22.41 52.31
N LYS A 6 30.03 -23.71 51.98
CA LYS A 6 30.50 -24.16 50.67
C LYS A 6 29.48 -23.73 49.61
N ALA A 7 29.94 -22.95 48.63
CA ALA A 7 29.15 -22.60 47.46
C ALA A 7 28.78 -23.86 46.68
N LYS A 8 27.50 -23.97 46.33
CA LYS A 8 26.94 -25.05 45.50
C LYS A 8 27.47 -24.89 44.06
N PRO A 9 27.76 -25.99 43.32
CA PRO A 9 28.26 -25.88 41.95
C PRO A 9 27.20 -25.25 41.06
N LYS A 10 27.61 -24.35 40.16
CA LYS A 10 26.75 -23.84 39.10
C LYS A 10 26.72 -24.86 37.97
N ASP A 11 25.63 -25.61 37.94
CA ASP A 11 25.28 -26.51 36.85
C ASP A 11 25.17 -25.69 35.55
N GLY A 12 25.83 -26.15 34.50
CA GLY A 12 26.26 -25.32 33.37
C GLY A 12 25.23 -24.94 32.31
N ASP A 13 25.63 -23.95 31.52
CA ASP A 13 25.53 -23.82 30.05
C ASP A 13 24.13 -23.78 29.37
N GLY A 14 23.06 -24.27 30.00
CA GLY A 14 21.75 -24.37 29.36
C GLY A 14 21.00 -23.04 29.18
N GLY A 15 21.28 -22.02 30.00
CA GLY A 15 20.54 -20.75 29.97
C GLY A 15 20.92 -19.83 28.80
N GLU A 16 22.17 -19.89 28.33
CA GLU A 16 22.65 -19.03 27.25
C GLU A 16 22.12 -19.51 25.87
N GLU A 17 21.94 -20.82 25.70
CA GLU A 17 21.38 -21.43 24.49
C GLU A 17 19.88 -21.11 24.34
N GLU A 18 19.13 -21.12 25.45
CA GLU A 18 17.70 -20.77 25.48
C GLU A 18 17.46 -19.28 25.17
N ASP A 19 18.29 -18.39 25.73
CA ASP A 19 18.22 -16.95 25.44
C ASP A 19 18.56 -16.65 23.97
N LEU A 20 19.54 -17.36 23.41
CA LEU A 20 19.88 -17.24 21.99
C LEU A 20 18.74 -17.74 21.09
N ALA A 21 18.08 -18.85 21.44
CA ALA A 21 16.94 -19.37 20.71
C ALA A 21 15.77 -18.38 20.73
N GLN A 22 15.48 -17.78 21.89
CA GLN A 22 14.43 -16.78 22.04
C GLN A 22 14.75 -15.50 21.25
N ALA A 23 16.01 -15.05 21.26
CA ALA A 23 16.45 -13.89 20.48
C ALA A 23 16.30 -14.15 18.96
N LYS A 24 16.69 -15.32 18.47
CA LYS A 24 16.51 -15.71 17.06
C LYS A 24 15.04 -15.73 16.66
N LEU A 25 14.17 -16.24 17.54
CA LEU A 25 12.73 -16.29 17.29
C LEU A 25 12.12 -14.89 17.24
N ARG A 26 12.53 -14.00 18.14
CA ARG A 26 12.14 -12.58 18.13
C ARG A 26 12.61 -11.84 16.88
N VAL A 27 13.89 -11.98 16.52
CA VAL A 27 14.45 -11.37 15.30
C VAL A 27 13.76 -11.92 14.06
N GLY A 28 13.50 -13.23 14.01
CA GLY A 28 12.74 -13.87 12.93
C GLY A 28 11.33 -13.31 12.79
N LEU A 29 10.63 -13.09 13.90
CA LEU A 29 9.31 -12.46 13.91
C LEU A 29 9.36 -11.00 13.43
N TYR A 30 10.36 -10.21 13.83
CA TYR A 30 10.53 -8.84 13.33
C TYR A 30 10.84 -8.80 11.84
N VAL A 31 11.71 -9.68 11.34
CA VAL A 31 12.02 -9.78 9.91
C VAL A 31 10.80 -10.23 9.12
N MET A 32 10.05 -11.22 9.61
CA MET A 32 8.80 -11.67 9.00
C MET A 32 7.76 -10.53 8.95
N TRP A 33 7.62 -9.78 10.04
CA TRP A 33 6.72 -8.64 10.11
C TRP A 33 7.12 -7.52 9.13
N LEU A 34 8.41 -7.21 9.00
CA LEU A 34 8.91 -6.27 8.01
C LEU A 34 8.67 -6.74 6.57
N LEU A 35 8.81 -8.04 6.29
CA LEU A 35 8.50 -8.62 4.98
C LEU A 35 6.99 -8.53 4.66
N LEU A 36 6.13 -8.79 5.64
CA LEU A 36 4.68 -8.65 5.49
C LEU A 36 4.27 -7.19 5.26
N VAL A 37 4.85 -6.24 6.01
CA VAL A 37 4.63 -4.80 5.80
C VAL A 37 5.13 -4.36 4.42
N GLY A 38 6.32 -4.83 4.00
CA GLY A 38 6.87 -4.52 2.67
C GLY A 38 6.01 -5.04 1.52
N LEU A 39 5.38 -6.21 1.68
CA LEU A 39 4.42 -6.76 0.70
C LEU A 39 3.14 -5.92 0.62
N VAL A 40 2.62 -5.44 1.75
CA VAL A 40 1.45 -4.54 1.79
C VAL A 40 1.74 -3.19 1.13
N VAL A 41 2.94 -2.62 1.35
CA VAL A 41 3.33 -1.33 0.74
C VAL A 41 3.50 -1.42 -0.78
N ARG A 42 3.97 -2.56 -1.30
CA ARG A 42 4.10 -2.81 -2.75
C ARG A 42 2.76 -2.88 -3.50
N GLY A 43 1.65 -3.16 -2.80
CA GLY A 43 0.33 -3.33 -3.41
C GLY A 43 -0.43 -2.03 -3.73
N ASN A 44 0.12 -0.86 -3.39
CA ASN A 44 -0.53 0.42 -3.67
C ASN A 44 -0.15 0.89 -5.09
N GLY A 45 -1.05 0.63 -6.04
CA GLY A 45 -0.88 0.83 -7.48
C GLY A 45 -0.33 2.18 -7.91
N GLN A 46 0.41 2.13 -9.01
CA GLN A 46 1.12 3.25 -9.63
C GLN A 46 0.14 4.33 -10.14
N ALA A 47 -0.23 5.29 -9.29
CA ALA A 47 -1.01 6.46 -9.70
C ALA A 47 -0.31 7.33 -10.78
N LYS A 48 0.98 7.10 -11.04
CA LYS A 48 1.76 7.82 -12.06
C LYS A 48 1.46 7.37 -13.49
N GLU A 49 0.99 6.13 -13.68
CA GLU A 49 0.72 5.60 -15.03
C GLU A 49 -0.54 6.20 -15.65
N ASP A 50 -1.43 6.73 -14.83
CA ASP A 50 -2.72 7.26 -15.28
C ASP A 50 -2.62 8.72 -15.78
N LEU A 51 -1.47 9.39 -15.60
CA LEU A 51 -1.30 10.80 -15.94
C LEU A 51 -1.24 10.99 -17.47
N VAL A 52 -2.16 11.79 -18.01
CA VAL A 52 -2.19 12.11 -19.43
C VAL A 52 -1.35 13.36 -19.69
N ALA A 53 -0.17 13.18 -20.28
CA ALA A 53 0.76 14.28 -20.53
C ALA A 53 0.18 15.38 -21.44
N ARG A 54 -0.45 14.99 -22.55
CA ARG A 54 -1.13 15.89 -23.49
C ARG A 54 -2.05 15.12 -24.43
N LEU A 55 -3.21 15.65 -24.74
CA LEU A 55 -4.10 15.10 -25.76
C LEU A 55 -3.77 15.64 -27.16
N PRO A 56 -4.02 14.86 -28.24
CA PRO A 56 -3.85 15.35 -29.61
C PRO A 56 -4.65 16.63 -29.86
N GLY A 57 -4.01 17.68 -30.36
CA GLY A 57 -4.65 18.98 -30.64
C GLY A 57 -4.94 19.84 -29.40
N GLN A 58 -4.58 19.39 -28.19
CA GLN A 58 -4.81 20.16 -26.98
C GLN A 58 -3.88 21.39 -26.92
N PRO A 59 -4.40 22.60 -26.64
CA PRO A 59 -3.58 23.75 -26.28
C PRO A 59 -2.84 23.51 -24.96
N GLU A 60 -1.91 24.39 -24.60
CA GLU A 60 -1.26 24.31 -23.30
C GLU A 60 -2.29 24.53 -22.18
N VAL A 61 -2.29 23.66 -21.18
CA VAL A 61 -3.21 23.70 -20.04
C VAL A 61 -2.43 23.63 -18.73
N GLY A 62 -2.86 24.39 -17.73
CA GLY A 62 -2.22 24.46 -16.40
C GLY A 62 -2.72 23.41 -15.41
N PHE A 63 -3.72 22.60 -15.78
CA PHE A 63 -4.26 21.53 -14.95
C PHE A 63 -3.71 20.17 -15.35
N LYS A 64 -3.64 19.27 -14.37
CA LYS A 64 -3.32 17.87 -14.59
C LYS A 64 -4.58 17.09 -14.96
N GLN A 65 -4.39 16.01 -15.70
CA GLN A 65 -5.46 15.17 -16.22
C GLN A 65 -5.04 13.70 -16.16
N TRP A 66 -6.00 12.82 -15.87
CA TRP A 66 -5.79 11.38 -15.69
C TRP A 66 -6.84 10.59 -16.46
N ALA A 67 -6.45 9.44 -16.98
CA ALA A 67 -7.34 8.50 -17.66
C ALA A 67 -7.01 7.08 -17.24
N ARG A 68 -8.03 6.29 -16.87
CA ARG A 68 -7.83 4.89 -16.48
C ARG A 68 -9.11 4.08 -16.65
N TYR A 69 -8.92 2.76 -16.73
CA TYR A 69 -9.96 1.78 -16.43
C TYR A 69 -9.92 1.40 -14.96
N VAL A 70 -11.08 1.33 -14.31
CA VAL A 70 -11.28 0.75 -12.99
C VAL A 70 -12.14 -0.50 -13.11
N ASP A 71 -11.72 -1.59 -12.47
CA ASP A 71 -12.49 -2.83 -12.45
C ASP A 71 -13.72 -2.65 -11.56
N VAL A 72 -14.92 -2.85 -12.12
CA VAL A 72 -16.21 -2.75 -11.42
C VAL A 72 -16.69 -4.13 -10.99
N ASP A 73 -16.47 -5.14 -11.83
CA ASP A 73 -16.69 -6.56 -11.49
C ASP A 73 -15.60 -7.42 -12.14
N VAL A 74 -14.65 -7.87 -11.33
CA VAL A 74 -13.51 -8.69 -11.75
C VAL A 74 -13.97 -10.05 -12.28
N LYS A 75 -15.05 -10.64 -11.74
CA LYS A 75 -15.53 -11.96 -12.16
C LYS A 75 -16.28 -11.88 -13.49
N ALA A 76 -17.02 -10.79 -13.70
CA ALA A 76 -17.71 -10.53 -14.96
C ALA A 76 -16.80 -9.87 -16.01
N GLY A 77 -15.58 -9.45 -15.66
CA GLY A 77 -14.66 -8.74 -16.54
C GLY A 77 -15.16 -7.33 -16.91
N MET A 78 -15.96 -6.71 -16.04
CA MET A 78 -16.54 -5.39 -16.29
C MET A 78 -15.65 -4.28 -15.78
N ASN A 79 -15.25 -3.39 -16.68
CA ASN A 79 -14.37 -2.26 -16.39
C ASN A 79 -15.05 -0.94 -16.78
N LEU A 80 -14.90 0.08 -15.94
CA LEU A 80 -15.37 1.43 -16.21
C LEU A 80 -14.18 2.32 -16.58
N PHE A 81 -14.28 3.00 -17.71
CA PHE A 81 -13.34 4.04 -18.07
C PHE A 81 -13.70 5.38 -17.41
N TYR A 82 -12.71 6.08 -16.86
CA TYR A 82 -12.86 7.47 -16.44
C TYR A 82 -11.80 8.37 -17.06
N TYR A 83 -12.17 9.64 -17.22
CA TYR A 83 -11.27 10.75 -17.54
C TYR A 83 -11.48 11.85 -16.50
N PHE A 84 -10.45 12.13 -15.72
CA PHE A 84 -10.49 13.09 -14.61
C PHE A 84 -9.56 14.26 -14.90
N VAL A 85 -10.01 15.48 -14.60
CA VAL A 85 -9.22 16.70 -14.70
C VAL A 85 -9.24 17.40 -13.35
N GLU A 86 -8.07 17.83 -12.88
CA GLU A 86 -7.96 18.61 -11.64
C GLU A 86 -8.43 20.04 -11.87
N SER A 87 -8.81 20.73 -10.79
CA SER A 87 -9.03 22.16 -10.89
C SER A 87 -7.70 22.89 -11.09
N GLU A 88 -7.70 23.88 -11.98
CA GLU A 88 -6.49 24.65 -12.33
C GLU A 88 -5.84 25.39 -11.15
N LYS A 89 -6.62 25.75 -10.12
CA LYS A 89 -6.13 26.47 -8.93
C LYS A 89 -6.62 25.78 -7.67
N ASN A 90 -5.71 25.53 -6.73
CA ASN A 90 -5.99 24.94 -5.41
C ASN A 90 -6.84 23.66 -5.52
N SER A 91 -6.42 22.71 -6.38
CA SER A 91 -7.14 21.46 -6.63
C SER A 91 -7.43 20.69 -5.34
N ASP A 92 -6.47 20.65 -4.41
CA ASP A 92 -6.59 19.94 -3.12
C ASP A 92 -7.69 20.47 -2.19
N HIS A 93 -8.19 21.69 -2.42
CA HIS A 93 -9.23 22.32 -1.60
C HIS A 93 -10.59 22.43 -2.29
N LYS A 94 -10.70 21.92 -3.51
CA LYS A 94 -11.94 21.99 -4.29
C LYS A 94 -12.68 20.66 -4.28
N PRO A 95 -14.02 20.70 -4.28
CA PRO A 95 -14.81 19.48 -4.28
C PRO A 95 -14.66 18.74 -5.62
N ILE A 96 -14.90 17.43 -5.59
CA ILE A 96 -14.99 16.61 -6.80
C ILE A 96 -16.39 16.72 -7.41
N SER A 97 -16.46 16.83 -8.73
CA SER A 97 -17.71 16.77 -9.49
C SER A 97 -17.69 15.55 -10.40
N LEU A 98 -18.74 14.74 -10.35
CA LEU A 98 -18.91 13.56 -11.20
C LEU A 98 -19.91 13.88 -12.31
N TRP A 99 -19.48 13.75 -13.56
CA TRP A 99 -20.34 13.90 -14.73
C TRP A 99 -20.64 12.53 -15.34
N LEU A 100 -21.93 12.19 -15.43
CA LEU A 100 -22.40 10.96 -16.06
C LEU A 100 -23.31 11.34 -17.22
N ASN A 101 -22.91 10.96 -18.44
CA ASN A 101 -23.80 11.06 -19.59
C ASN A 101 -24.83 9.93 -19.52
N GLY A 102 -26.07 10.24 -19.89
CA GLY A 102 -27.14 9.26 -20.05
C GLY A 102 -27.51 9.05 -21.52
N GLY A 103 -28.43 8.12 -21.74
CA GLY A 103 -29.14 7.94 -22.99
C GLY A 103 -30.32 7.00 -22.76
N TRP A 104 -31.52 7.39 -23.18
CA TRP A 104 -32.66 6.49 -23.25
C TRP A 104 -32.77 5.94 -24.67
N PHE A 105 -32.53 4.64 -24.82
CA PHE A 105 -32.71 3.94 -26.07
C PHE A 105 -34.18 3.52 -26.21
N PHE A 106 -34.99 4.32 -26.90
CA PHE A 106 -36.24 3.88 -27.50
C PHE A 106 -36.16 4.15 -29.00
N LEU A 107 -35.97 3.09 -29.78
CA LEU A 107 -36.56 2.80 -31.11
C LEU A 107 -35.74 1.73 -31.83
N ALA A 108 -36.29 0.52 -31.89
CA ALA A 108 -36.45 -0.30 -33.10
C ALA A 108 -37.34 -1.50 -32.76
#